data_AF-A0A7V9V1E3-F1
#
_entry.id   AF-A0A7V9V1E3-F1
#
_cell.length_a   1.000
_cell.length_b   1.000
_cell.length_c   1.000
_cell.angle_alpha   90.00
_cell.angle_beta   90.00
_cell.angle_gamma   90.00
#
_symmetry.space_group_name_H-M   'P 1'
#
loop_
_entity.id
_entity.type
_entity.pdbx_description
1 polymer ?
#
loop_
_entity_poly.entity_id
_entity_poly.type
_entity_poly.pdbx_seq_one_letter_code
_entity_poly.pdbx_strand_id
1 'polypeptide(L)'
;MSPTGLAALLAAVAGLGGAVQIAVQGRLGERVGTLEALATASLIGAGVAVVVLLAARRSVGGLGEAFAAPKWMLLGGVMSALIILAITVAGPRIGIVATTATLIAAQFTL
;
A
#
# COMPACT_ATOMS: atom_id res chain seq x y z
N MET A 1 24.44 6.38 10.61
CA MET A 1 24.06 5.81 9.29
C MET A 1 23.99 6.95 8.30
N SER A 2 24.48 6.79 7.08
CA SER A 2 24.30 7.81 6.03
C SER A 2 22.81 7.91 5.66
N PRO A 3 22.32 9.08 5.20
CA PRO A 3 20.94 9.23 4.72
C PRO A 3 20.53 8.18 3.69
N THR A 4 21.48 7.80 2.83
CA THR A 4 21.33 6.73 1.83
C THR A 4 21.13 5.36 2.46
N GLY A 5 21.87 5.04 3.53
CA GLY A 5 21.72 3.77 4.24
C GLY A 5 20.36 3.63 4.92
N LEU A 6 19.81 4.72 5.47
CA LEU A 6 18.46 4.74 6.03
C LEU A 6 17.40 4.54 4.94
N ALA A 7 17.53 5.22 3.80
CA ALA A 7 16.61 5.06 2.67
C ALA A 7 16.61 3.61 2.14
N ALA A 8 17.78 3.00 2.00
CA ALA A 8 17.90 1.61 1.58
C ALA A 8 17.25 0.64 2.59
N LEU A 9 17.43 0.88 3.90
CA LEU A 9 16.78 0.08 4.94
C LEU A 9 15.26 0.20 4.89
N LEU A 10 14.73 1.43 4.72
CA LEU A 10 13.28 1.65 4.60
C LEU A 10 12.71 0.93 3.38
N ALA A 11 13.41 0.97 2.24
CA ALA A 11 13.01 0.23 1.05
C ALA A 11 13.02 -1.29 1.29
N ALA A 12 14.03 -1.82 1.98
CA ALA A 12 14.10 -3.25 2.33
C ALA A 12 12.94 -3.66 3.26
N VAL A 13 12.64 -2.86 4.29
CA VAL A 13 11.51 -3.09 5.20
C VAL A 13 10.18 -2.99 4.46
N ALA A 14 10.03 -2.05 3.53
CA ALA A 14 8.84 -1.95 2.69
C ALA A 14 8.62 -3.21 1.83
N GLY A 15 9.69 -3.80 1.28
CA GLY A 15 9.64 -5.06 0.55
C GLY A 15 9.13 -6.23 1.41
N LEU A 16 9.63 -6.35 2.64
CA LEU A 16 9.14 -7.34 3.62
C LEU A 16 7.66 -7.10 3.97
N GLY A 17 7.30 -5.83 4.19
CA GLY A 17 5.92 -5.41 4.43
C GLY A 17 4.98 -5.79 3.29
N GLY A 18 5.41 -5.64 2.04
CA GLY A 18 4.65 -6.03 0.86
C GLY A 18 4.35 -7.54 0.81
N ALA A 19 5.34 -8.39 1.13
CA ALA A 19 5.13 -9.83 1.20
C ALA A 19 4.10 -10.22 2.29
N VAL A 20 4.20 -9.60 3.47
CA VAL A 20 3.22 -9.79 4.56
C VAL A 20 1.84 -9.30 4.13
N GLN A 21 1.77 -8.16 3.46
CA GLN A 21 0.52 -7.58 2.99
C GLN A 21 -0.19 -8.51 2.01
N ILE A 22 0.53 -9.08 1.03
CA ILE A 22 -0.05 -10.04 0.07
C ILE A 22 -0.60 -11.27 0.82
N ALA A 23 0.16 -11.80 1.78
CA ALA A 23 -0.26 -12.96 2.57
C ALA A 23 -1.53 -12.69 3.38
N VAL A 24 -1.56 -11.58 4.12
CA VAL A 24 -2.67 -11.21 5.00
C VAL A 24 -3.90 -10.80 4.18
N GLN A 25 -3.72 -10.02 3.11
CA GLN A 25 -4.83 -9.61 2.25
C GLN A 25 -5.46 -10.77 1.52
N GLY A 26 -4.67 -11.72 1.00
CA GLY A 26 -5.22 -12.91 0.36
C GLY A 26 -6.14 -13.68 1.30
N ARG A 27 -5.70 -13.90 2.55
CA ARG A 27 -6.51 -14.56 3.59
C ARG A 27 -7.74 -13.76 3.98
N LEU A 28 -7.62 -12.43 4.08
CA LEU A 28 -8.77 -11.58 4.39
C LEU A 28 -9.80 -11.64 3.26
N GLY A 29 -9.35 -11.59 2.01
CA GLY A 29 -10.20 -11.71 0.81
C GLY A 29 -10.94 -13.04 0.72
N GLU A 30 -10.30 -14.15 1.08
CA GLU A 30 -10.94 -15.47 1.19
C GLU A 30 -12.06 -15.49 2.26
N ARG A 31 -11.90 -14.73 3.35
CA ARG A 31 -12.78 -14.78 4.52
C ARG A 31 -14.01 -13.87 4.41
N VAL A 32 -13.83 -12.64 3.96
CA VAL A 32 -14.89 -11.60 3.99
C VAL A 32 -15.32 -11.13 2.60
N GLY A 33 -14.66 -11.60 1.54
CA GLY A 33 -14.87 -11.10 0.18
C GLY A 33 -13.79 -10.10 -0.23
N THR A 34 -13.56 -10.01 -1.55
CA THR A 34 -12.47 -9.21 -2.12
C THR A 34 -12.67 -7.71 -1.92
N LEU A 35 -13.90 -7.22 -2.09
CA LEU A 35 -14.20 -5.79 -1.99
C LEU A 35 -14.20 -5.31 -0.54
N GLU A 36 -14.71 -6.16 0.35
CA GLU A 36 -14.72 -5.95 1.80
C GLU A 36 -13.29 -5.94 2.35
N ALA A 37 -12.44 -6.88 1.90
CA ALA A 37 -11.03 -6.91 2.26
C ALA A 37 -10.27 -5.69 1.76
N LEU A 38 -10.54 -5.23 0.52
CA LEU A 38 -9.99 -4.00 -0.03
C LEU A 38 -10.37 -2.79 0.82
N ALA A 39 -11.67 -2.58 1.06
CA ALA A 39 -12.17 -1.45 1.82
C ALA A 39 -11.62 -1.44 3.26
N THR A 40 -11.61 -2.60 3.91
CA THR A 40 -11.08 -2.76 5.27
C THR A 40 -9.59 -2.39 5.34
N ALA A 41 -8.78 -2.90 4.42
CA ALA A 41 -7.36 -2.61 4.37
C ALA A 41 -7.07 -1.13 4.08
N SER A 42 -7.82 -0.52 3.15
CA SER A 42 -7.69 0.90 2.83
C SER A 42 -8.06 1.79 4.02
N LEU A 43 -9.12 1.47 4.76
CA LEU A 43 -9.52 2.21 5.95
C LEU A 43 -8.49 2.10 7.08
N ILE A 44 -8.00 0.89 7.36
CA ILE A 44 -6.95 0.68 8.36
C ILE A 44 -5.67 1.43 7.97
N GLY A 45 -5.24 1.31 6.71
CA GLY A 45 -4.06 2.02 6.18
C GLY A 45 -4.20 3.53 6.28
N ALA A 46 -5.37 4.09 5.93
CA ALA A 46 -5.65 5.51 6.08
C ALA A 46 -5.60 5.95 7.55
N GLY A 47 -6.20 5.17 8.46
CA GLY A 47 -6.16 5.44 9.90
C GLY A 47 -4.73 5.48 10.45
N VAL A 48 -3.91 4.49 10.09
CA VAL A 48 -2.48 4.46 10.47
C VAL A 48 -1.74 5.68 9.91
N ALA A 49 -1.96 6.03 8.64
CA ALA A 49 -1.32 7.20 8.02
C ALA A 49 -1.70 8.51 8.73
N VAL A 50 -2.96 8.68 9.13
CA VAL A 50 -3.41 9.85 9.89
C VAL A 50 -2.76 9.90 11.27
N VAL A 51 -2.66 8.76 11.98
CA VAL A 51 -1.97 8.69 13.27
C VAL A 51 -0.48 9.08 13.12
N VAL A 52 0.20 8.58 12.09
CA VAL A 52 1.60 8.95 11.80
C VAL A 52 1.73 10.44 11.48
N LEU A 53 0.81 11.00 10.69
CA LEU A 53 0.76 12.43 10.40
C LEU A 53 0.61 13.26 11.68
N LEU A 54 -0.33 12.90 12.55
CA LEU A 54 -0.56 13.58 13.82
C LEU A 54 0.64 13.45 14.76
N ALA A 55 1.29 12.27 14.82
CA ALA A 55 2.48 12.08 15.62
C ALA A 55 3.66 12.96 15.13
N ALA A 56 3.82 13.10 13.81
CA ALA A 56 4.93 13.83 13.21
C ALA A 56 4.72 15.36 13.15
N ARG A 57 3.49 15.80 12.86
CA ARG A 57 3.16 17.21 12.57
C ARG A 57 2.21 17.84 13.58
N ARG A 58 1.50 17.05 14.40
CA ARG A 58 0.39 17.46 15.28
C ARG A 58 -0.68 18.32 14.59
N SER A 59 -0.83 18.18 13.27
CA SER A 59 -1.76 18.95 12.46
C SER A 59 -2.22 18.15 11.25
N VAL A 60 -3.47 18.35 10.86
CA VAL A 60 -4.08 17.78 9.64
C VAL A 60 -4.21 18.81 8.51
N GLY A 61 -3.72 20.04 8.70
CA GLY A 61 -3.88 21.13 7.71
C GLY A 61 -3.33 20.78 6.32
N GLY A 62 -2.20 20.05 6.27
CA GLY A 62 -1.60 19.59 5.02
C GLY A 62 -2.46 18.61 4.21
N LEU A 63 -3.47 17.96 4.82
CA LEU A 63 -4.42 17.15 4.06
C LEU A 63 -5.33 18.02 3.19
N GLY A 64 -5.79 19.17 3.71
CA GLY A 64 -6.62 20.10 2.94
C GLY A 64 -5.91 20.64 1.72
N GLU A 65 -4.63 20.99 1.87
CA GLU A 65 -3.77 21.42 0.75
C GLU A 65 -3.56 20.29 -0.26
N ALA A 66 -3.35 19.05 0.20
CA ALA A 66 -3.20 17.90 -0.68
C ALA A 66 -4.46 17.62 -1.53
N PHE A 67 -5.66 17.81 -0.97
CA PHE A 67 -6.91 17.68 -1.73
C PHE A 67 -7.20 18.85 -2.67
N ALA A 68 -6.64 20.04 -2.38
CA ALA A 68 -6.71 21.20 -3.26
C ALA A 68 -5.70 21.13 -4.42
N ALA A 69 -4.69 20.25 -4.32
CA ALA A 69 -3.70 20.03 -5.36
C ALA A 69 -4.33 19.50 -6.67
N PRO A 70 -3.62 19.59 -7.81
CA PRO A 70 -4.09 19.02 -9.07
C PRO A 70 -4.51 17.55 -8.94
N LYS A 71 -5.71 17.22 -9.44
CA LYS A 71 -6.35 15.89 -9.25
C LYS A 71 -5.50 14.71 -9.74
N TRP A 72 -4.60 14.92 -10.70
CA TRP A 72 -3.69 13.87 -11.16
C TRP A 72 -2.69 13.42 -10.07
N MET A 73 -2.37 14.27 -9.09
CA MET A 73 -1.51 13.90 -7.96
C MET A 73 -2.21 12.92 -7.01
N LEU A 74 -3.54 12.90 -7.00
CA LEU A 74 -4.34 11.94 -6.22
C LEU A 74 -4.36 10.54 -6.84
N LEU A 75 -3.85 10.38 -8.07
CA LEU A 75 -3.79 9.09 -8.75
C LEU A 75 -2.94 8.08 -7.97
N GLY A 76 -1.98 8.53 -7.13
CA GLY A 76 -1.24 7.66 -6.23
C GLY A 76 -2.14 6.87 -5.26
N GLY A 77 -3.20 7.50 -4.75
CA GLY A 77 -4.19 6.82 -3.92
C GLY A 77 -5.01 5.79 -4.71
N VAL A 78 -5.36 6.12 -5.95
CA VAL A 78 -6.08 5.20 -6.86
C VAL A 78 -5.21 3.97 -7.18
N MET A 79 -3.92 4.17 -7.49
CA MET A 79 -3.00 3.07 -7.75
C MET A 79 -2.79 2.20 -6.52
N SER A 80 -2.75 2.77 -5.32
CA SER A 80 -2.68 2.00 -4.07
C SER A 80 -3.90 1.08 -3.91
N ALA A 81 -5.12 1.58 -4.16
CA ALA A 81 -6.32 0.75 -4.13
C ALA A 81 -6.28 -0.38 -5.18
N LEU A 82 -5.80 -0.09 -6.39
CA LEU A 82 -5.61 -1.12 -7.43
C LEU A 82 -4.60 -2.18 -7.02
N ILE A 83 -3.48 -1.80 -6.40
CA ILE A 83 -2.48 -2.74 -5.89
C ILE A 83 -3.10 -3.63 -4.81
N ILE A 84 -3.82 -3.05 -3.83
CA ILE A 84 -4.48 -3.81 -2.77
C ILE A 84 -5.49 -4.80 -3.37
N LEU A 85 -6.28 -4.37 -4.36
CA LEU A 85 -7.21 -5.25 -5.06
C LEU A 85 -6.47 -6.39 -5.78
N ALA A 86 -5.43 -6.07 -6.53
CA ALA A 86 -4.63 -7.04 -7.27
C ALA A 86 -4.02 -8.10 -6.34
N ILE A 87 -3.40 -7.70 -5.23
CA ILE A 87 -2.79 -8.65 -4.28
C ILE A 87 -3.84 -9.48 -3.54
N THR A 88 -5.03 -8.93 -3.29
CA THR A 88 -6.14 -9.66 -2.65
C THR A 88 -6.66 -10.77 -3.56
N VAL A 89 -6.72 -10.52 -4.87
CA VAL A 89 -7.17 -11.51 -5.87
C VAL A 89 -6.06 -12.48 -6.25
N ALA A 90 -4.84 -11.99 -6.49
CA ALA A 90 -3.73 -12.78 -6.99
C ALA A 90 -3.05 -13.63 -5.90
N GLY A 91 -2.93 -13.09 -4.68
CA GLY A 91 -2.23 -13.73 -3.56
C GLY A 91 -2.70 -15.16 -3.30
N PRO A 92 -4.02 -15.42 -3.17
CA PRO A 92 -4.56 -16.77 -3.00
C PRO A 92 -4.41 -17.69 -4.23
N ARG A 93 -4.41 -17.11 -5.45
CA ARG A 93 -4.52 -17.87 -6.70
C ARG A 93 -3.18 -18.35 -7.25
N ILE A 94 -2.16 -17.49 -7.18
CA ILE A 94 -0.83 -17.78 -7.73
C ILE A 94 0.26 -17.78 -6.64
N GLY A 95 -0.11 -17.50 -5.40
CA GLY A 95 0.82 -17.43 -4.27
C GLY A 95 1.56 -16.10 -4.15
N ILE A 96 2.17 -15.88 -2.99
CA ILE A 96 2.86 -14.62 -2.64
C ILE A 96 4.03 -14.35 -3.59
N VAL A 97 4.87 -15.36 -3.83
CA VAL A 97 6.08 -15.21 -4.66
C VAL A 97 5.74 -14.82 -6.09
N ALA A 98 4.80 -15.53 -6.73
CA ALA A 98 4.41 -15.22 -8.11
C ALA A 98 3.70 -13.85 -8.20
N THR A 99 2.88 -13.49 -7.22
CA THR A 99 2.23 -12.17 -7.15
C THR A 99 3.26 -11.05 -7.08
N THR A 100 4.23 -11.15 -6.18
CA THR A 100 5.30 -10.15 -6.03
C THR A 100 6.17 -10.07 -7.29
N ALA A 101 6.59 -11.22 -7.84
CA ALA A 101 7.41 -11.26 -9.04
C ALA A 101 6.71 -10.61 -10.24
N THR A 102 5.41 -10.87 -10.42
CA THR A 102 4.61 -10.28 -11.50
C THR A 102 4.47 -8.77 -11.34
N LEU A 103 4.19 -8.30 -10.11
CA LEU A 103 4.10 -6.86 -9.82
C LEU A 103 5.41 -6.14 -10.13
N ILE A 104 6.53 -6.68 -9.68
CA ILE A 104 7.85 -6.08 -9.91
C ILE A 104 8.21 -6.13 -11.40
N ALA A 105 7.95 -7.25 -12.08
CA ALA A 105 8.19 -7.36 -13.52
C ALA A 105 7.40 -6.32 -14.32
N ALA A 106 6.13 -6.11 -13.99
CA ALA A 106 5.28 -5.10 -14.64
C ALA A 106 5.74 -3.66 -14.35
N GLN A 107 6.42 -3.39 -13.24
CA GLN A 107 6.99 -2.06 -12.97
C GLN A 107 8.12 -1.70 -13.93
N PHE A 108 8.82 -2.69 -14.51
CA PHE A 108 9.90 -2.45 -15.47
C PHE A 108 9.43 -2.28 -16.91
N THR A 109 8.13 -2.47 -17.21
CA THR A 109 7.63 -2.30 -18.59
C THR A 109 7.29 -0.85 -18.94
N LEU A 110 7.41 0.06 -17.97
CA LEU A 110 7.05 1.48 -18.05
C LEU A 110 8.28 2.32 -17.75
#